data_AF-A0A382KY41-F1
#
_entry.id   AF-A0A382KY41-F1
#
_cell.length_a   1.000
_cell.length_b   1.000
_cell.length_c   1.000
_cell.angle_alpha   90.00
_cell.angle_beta   90.00
_cell.angle_gamma   90.00
#
_symmetry.space_group_name_H-M   'P 1'
#
loop_
_entity.id
_entity.type
_entity.pdbx_description
1 polymer ?
#
loop_
_entity_poly.entity_id
_entity_poly.type
_entity_poly.pdbx_seq_one_letter_code
_entity_poly.pdbx_strand_id
1 'polypeptide(L)'
;MSEGYIGLAPSYGVFQKQVIAGTTASIYDLDFDVVQSTQIMVSIDGIVQEPDWAFSIGRNSSGQMQITFAEALTVTTATGNTTAGSNSLTNVTTSGIVVGQGITGTGIPENTHVQAIPTTGTSSDGTITLSNNASGAGTGTTFSFGARIFIVYLGKQLLTPSTTDDATVPLVEHFSGNASTTLFSLGRTPPNQSSILVFVDGVFQRGSGNAYTLSGASITFTGAPPTGTN
;
A
#
# COMPACT_ATOMS: atom_id res chain seq x y z
N MET A 1 -21.84 29.03 3.91
CA MET A 1 -22.47 27.97 3.10
C MET A 1 -21.44 26.86 2.96
N SER A 2 -21.39 25.89 3.88
CA SER A 2 -20.60 24.67 3.67
C SER A 2 -21.50 23.69 2.94
N GLU A 3 -21.16 23.37 1.69
CA GLU A 3 -21.85 22.32 0.95
C GLU A 3 -21.62 21.00 1.69
N GLY A 4 -22.71 20.43 2.23
CA GLY A 4 -22.69 19.12 2.85
C GLY A 4 -22.46 18.08 1.77
N TYR A 5 -21.20 17.68 1.58
CA TYR A 5 -20.83 16.60 0.69
C TYR A 5 -21.39 15.28 1.23
N ILE A 6 -22.38 14.73 0.54
CA ILE A 6 -23.11 13.50 0.88
C ILE A 6 -22.41 12.22 0.40
N GLY A 7 -21.21 12.32 -0.18
CA GLY A 7 -20.41 11.20 -0.68
C GLY A 7 -19.26 10.81 0.24
N LEU A 8 -18.74 9.59 0.07
CA LEU A 8 -17.37 9.29 0.51
C LEU A 8 -16.42 10.12 -0.35
N ALA A 9 -15.43 10.79 0.26
CA ALA A 9 -14.41 11.51 -0.50
C ALA A 9 -13.82 10.55 -1.56
N PRO A 10 -13.49 11.02 -2.78
CA PRO A 10 -12.87 10.16 -3.77
C PRO A 10 -11.59 9.56 -3.16
N SER A 11 -11.60 8.24 -2.98
CA SER A 11 -10.41 7.51 -2.56
C SER A 11 -9.47 7.47 -3.75
N TYR A 12 -8.36 8.20 -3.67
CA TYR A 12 -7.32 8.13 -4.69
C TYR A 12 -6.54 6.84 -4.49
N GLY A 13 -6.72 5.88 -5.41
CA GLY A 13 -5.82 4.74 -5.50
C GLY A 13 -4.46 5.22 -5.98
N VAL A 14 -3.41 5.03 -5.17
CA VAL A 14 -2.03 5.18 -5.62
C VAL A 14 -1.44 3.80 -5.92
N PHE A 15 -0.72 3.69 -7.03
CA PHE A 15 0.11 2.51 -7.26
C PHE A 15 1.23 2.50 -6.21
N GLN A 16 1.41 1.35 -5.56
CA GLN A 16 2.58 1.19 -4.69
C GLN A 16 3.75 0.75 -5.57
N LYS A 17 4.94 1.10 -5.12
CA LYS A 17 6.18 0.77 -5.79
C LYS A 17 7.12 0.14 -4.78
N GLN A 18 7.79 -0.92 -5.20
CA GLN A 18 8.93 -1.49 -4.51
C GLN A 18 10.17 -1.34 -5.40
N VAL A 19 11.31 -1.10 -4.76
CA VAL A 19 12.62 -1.05 -5.43
C VAL A 19 13.54 -2.01 -4.73
N ILE A 20 14.12 -2.92 -5.49
CA ILE A 20 15.02 -3.95 -4.98
C ILE A 20 16.36 -3.79 -5.70
N ALA A 21 17.45 -3.88 -4.95
CA ALA A 21 18.78 -3.98 -5.54
C ALA A 21 19.01 -5.42 -6.01
N GLY A 22 19.16 -5.59 -7.31
CA GLY A 22 19.42 -6.87 -7.94
C GLY A 22 20.74 -7.47 -7.44
N THR A 23 20.70 -8.77 -7.20
CA THR A 23 21.85 -9.60 -6.84
C THR A 23 21.96 -10.72 -7.87
N THR A 24 22.85 -11.69 -7.65
CA THR A 24 22.89 -12.92 -8.46
C THR A 24 21.70 -13.85 -8.20
N ALA A 25 20.81 -13.53 -7.24
CA ALA A 25 19.59 -14.28 -7.01
C ALA A 25 18.60 -14.12 -8.17
N SER A 26 17.84 -15.17 -8.46
CA SER A 26 16.69 -15.14 -9.37
C SER A 26 15.37 -14.90 -8.64
N ILE A 27 15.35 -14.97 -7.31
CA ILE A 27 14.13 -14.86 -6.50
C ILE A 27 14.25 -13.67 -5.55
N TYR A 28 13.19 -12.87 -5.48
CA TYR A 28 13.09 -11.72 -4.58
C TYR A 28 11.73 -11.67 -3.92
N ASP A 29 11.71 -11.22 -2.67
CA ASP A 29 10.48 -11.03 -1.91
C ASP A 29 9.70 -9.80 -2.38
N LEU A 30 8.37 -9.93 -2.42
CA LEU A 30 7.44 -8.85 -2.71
C LEU A 30 6.80 -8.32 -1.42
N ASP A 31 6.73 -7.00 -1.30
CA ASP A 31 6.12 -6.32 -0.14
C ASP A 31 4.59 -6.49 -0.08
N PHE A 32 3.97 -6.80 -1.23
CA PHE A 32 2.52 -6.97 -1.35
C PHE A 32 2.18 -8.27 -2.07
N ASP A 33 1.06 -8.86 -1.64
CA ASP A 33 0.49 -10.02 -2.30
C ASP A 33 -0.03 -9.68 -3.69
N VAL A 34 0.24 -10.58 -4.63
CA VAL A 34 -0.21 -10.54 -6.01
C VAL A 34 -0.73 -11.93 -6.41
N VAL A 35 -1.80 -11.98 -7.18
CA VAL A 35 -2.49 -13.23 -7.57
C VAL A 35 -2.02 -13.73 -8.94
N GLN A 36 -1.58 -12.81 -9.82
CA GLN A 36 -1.06 -13.13 -11.15
C GLN A 36 0.07 -12.19 -11.56
N SER A 37 1.02 -12.66 -12.38
CA SER A 37 2.19 -11.89 -12.82
C SER A 37 1.82 -10.57 -13.51
N THR A 38 0.66 -10.52 -14.17
CA THR A 38 0.14 -9.32 -14.85
C THR A 38 -0.35 -8.20 -13.90
N GLN A 39 -0.43 -8.46 -12.59
CA GLN A 39 -0.77 -7.44 -11.60
C GLN A 39 0.41 -6.55 -11.20
N ILE A 40 1.60 -6.84 -11.72
CA ILE A 40 2.80 -6.02 -11.51
C ILE A 40 3.41 -5.63 -12.84
N MET A 41 3.90 -4.39 -12.90
CA MET A 41 4.82 -3.96 -13.94
C MET A 41 6.22 -4.01 -13.35
N VAL A 42 7.10 -4.78 -13.99
CA VAL A 42 8.48 -4.96 -13.55
C VAL A 42 9.42 -4.32 -14.56
N SER A 43 10.40 -3.57 -14.08
CA SER A 43 11.46 -3.01 -14.89
C SER A 43 12.82 -3.26 -14.24
N ILE A 44 13.78 -3.70 -15.03
CA ILE A 44 15.16 -3.96 -14.62
C ILE A 44 16.04 -3.01 -15.44
N ASP A 45 16.75 -2.10 -14.78
CA ASP A 45 17.57 -1.07 -15.42
C ASP A 45 16.84 -0.28 -16.53
N GLY A 46 15.53 -0.03 -16.31
CA GLY A 46 14.68 0.68 -17.26
C GLY A 46 14.08 -0.19 -18.36
N ILE A 47 14.48 -1.46 -18.48
CA ILE A 47 13.91 -2.42 -19.43
C ILE A 47 12.70 -3.09 -18.78
N VAL A 48 11.52 -2.91 -19.38
CA VAL A 48 10.28 -3.56 -18.94
C VAL A 48 10.37 -5.06 -19.19
N GLN A 49 9.95 -5.84 -18.21
CA GLN A 49 9.96 -7.30 -18.23
C GLN A 49 8.57 -7.85 -18.56
N GLU A 50 8.50 -8.91 -19.34
CA GLU A 50 7.26 -9.59 -19.71
C GLU A 50 6.82 -10.58 -18.62
N PRO A 51 5.57 -10.52 -18.13
CA PRO A 51 5.05 -11.49 -17.19
C PRO A 51 4.95 -12.89 -17.81
N ASP A 52 5.14 -13.92 -17.01
CA ASP A 52 5.10 -15.36 -17.34
C ASP A 52 6.17 -15.85 -18.34
N TRP A 53 6.94 -14.92 -18.95
CA TRP A 53 8.12 -15.22 -19.75
C TRP A 53 9.41 -14.80 -19.04
N ALA A 54 9.57 -13.51 -18.75
CA ALA A 54 10.77 -12.98 -18.11
C ALA A 54 10.75 -13.20 -16.59
N PHE A 55 9.56 -13.26 -16.00
CA PHE A 55 9.37 -13.58 -14.59
C PHE A 55 8.03 -14.27 -14.32
N SER A 56 7.98 -15.04 -13.24
CA SER A 56 6.75 -15.56 -12.65
C SER A 56 6.62 -15.09 -11.20
N ILE A 57 5.42 -15.22 -10.63
CA ILE A 57 5.19 -14.97 -9.20
C ILE A 57 4.82 -16.26 -8.45
N GLY A 58 5.05 -16.29 -7.15
CA GLY A 58 4.68 -17.42 -6.30
C GLY A 58 4.85 -17.09 -4.83
N ARG A 59 4.59 -18.06 -3.95
CA ARG A 59 4.84 -17.92 -2.51
C ARG A 59 5.96 -18.86 -2.10
N ASN A 60 6.80 -18.41 -1.17
CA ASN A 60 7.74 -19.30 -0.50
C ASN A 60 7.03 -20.23 0.50
N SER A 61 7.77 -21.14 1.11
CA SER A 61 7.25 -22.11 2.10
C SER A 61 6.65 -21.45 3.35
N SER A 62 7.00 -20.20 3.64
CA SER A 62 6.46 -19.41 4.76
C SER A 62 5.24 -18.57 4.35
N GLY A 63 4.81 -18.66 3.08
CA GLY A 63 3.67 -17.93 2.55
C GLY A 63 3.95 -16.51 2.07
N GLN A 64 5.21 -16.05 2.11
CA GLN A 64 5.60 -14.72 1.63
C GLN A 64 5.64 -14.70 0.10
N MET A 65 5.07 -13.65 -0.48
CA MET A 65 5.01 -13.45 -1.93
C MET A 65 6.39 -13.18 -2.51
N GLN A 66 6.68 -13.77 -3.66
CA GLN A 66 7.98 -13.68 -4.34
C GLN A 66 7.81 -13.53 -5.85
N ILE A 67 8.75 -12.81 -6.46
CA ILE A 67 8.99 -12.80 -7.89
C ILE A 67 10.18 -13.72 -8.20
N THR A 68 10.07 -14.51 -9.26
CA THR A 68 11.13 -15.37 -9.78
C THR A 68 11.43 -14.99 -11.22
N PHE A 69 12.64 -14.53 -11.49
CA PHE A 69 13.12 -14.22 -12.84
C PHE A 69 13.57 -15.49 -13.56
N ALA A 70 13.35 -15.53 -14.88
CA ALA A 70 13.74 -16.66 -15.73
C ALA A 70 15.27 -16.85 -15.77
N GLU A 71 16.03 -15.77 -15.61
CA GLU A 71 17.49 -15.78 -15.59
C GLU A 71 18.01 -14.99 -14.38
N ALA A 72 19.17 -15.40 -13.87
CA ALA A 72 19.85 -14.69 -12.79
C ALA A 72 20.36 -13.32 -13.29
N LEU A 73 20.25 -12.30 -12.44
CA LEU A 73 20.78 -10.98 -12.78
C LEU A 73 22.30 -10.96 -12.61
N THR A 74 22.96 -10.16 -13.45
CA THR A 74 24.41 -9.96 -13.38
C THR A 74 24.75 -8.85 -12.39
N VAL A 75 25.87 -9.00 -11.69
CA VAL A 75 26.39 -7.98 -10.77
C VAL A 75 27.88 -7.75 -11.00
N THR A 76 28.35 -6.55 -10.67
CA THR A 76 29.76 -6.21 -10.48
C THR A 76 30.05 -6.25 -8.99
N THR A 77 31.12 -6.91 -8.57
CA THR A 77 31.56 -6.90 -7.16
C THR A 77 32.78 -6.00 -6.98
N ALA A 78 32.81 -5.21 -5.91
CA ALA A 78 33.99 -4.44 -5.53
C ALA A 78 34.14 -4.40 -4.01
N THR A 79 35.38 -4.36 -3.53
CA THR A 79 35.68 -4.07 -2.13
C THR A 79 35.73 -2.57 -1.90
N GLY A 80 35.34 -2.12 -0.70
CA GLY A 80 35.46 -0.72 -0.31
C GLY A 80 35.34 -0.54 1.20
N ASN A 81 35.35 0.73 1.62
CA ASN A 81 35.20 1.12 3.01
C ASN A 81 33.93 1.94 3.19
N THR A 82 33.19 1.67 4.26
CA THR A 82 32.06 2.49 4.72
C THR A 82 32.39 3.17 6.04
N THR A 83 31.81 4.35 6.25
CA THR A 83 31.75 5.01 7.56
C THR A 83 30.29 5.09 7.99
N ALA A 84 29.96 4.65 9.20
CA ALA A 84 28.60 4.72 9.73
C ALA A 84 28.10 6.18 9.72
N GLY A 85 26.89 6.40 9.21
CA GLY A 85 26.29 7.72 9.07
C GLY A 85 26.82 8.54 7.88
N SER A 86 27.71 7.99 7.05
CA SER A 86 28.20 8.64 5.81
C SER A 86 27.63 7.96 4.57
N ASN A 87 27.36 8.74 3.53
CA ASN A 87 27.01 8.24 2.20
C ASN A 87 28.23 8.04 1.30
N SER A 88 29.45 8.20 1.80
CA SER A 88 30.67 8.03 1.01
C SER A 88 31.20 6.61 1.17
N LEU A 89 31.25 5.89 0.05
CA LEU A 89 31.97 4.63 -0.08
C LEU A 89 33.34 4.92 -0.69
N THR A 90 34.41 4.61 0.04
CA THR A 90 35.79 4.95 -0.34
C THR A 90 36.63 3.71 -0.61
N ASN A 91 37.79 3.92 -1.21
CA ASN A 91 38.73 2.87 -1.58
C ASN A 91 38.10 1.78 -2.47
N VAL A 92 37.33 2.21 -3.46
CA VAL A 92 36.60 1.33 -4.38
C VAL A 92 37.21 1.37 -5.77
N THR A 93 37.35 0.21 -6.40
CA THR A 93 37.52 0.13 -7.85
C THR A 93 36.15 0.36 -8.51
N THR A 94 36.03 1.43 -9.29
CA THR A 94 34.75 1.85 -9.90
C THR A 94 34.57 1.36 -11.34
N SER A 95 35.54 0.59 -11.86
CA SER A 95 35.44 0.02 -13.21
C SER A 95 34.23 -0.91 -13.32
N GLY A 96 33.39 -0.70 -14.34
CA GLY A 96 32.16 -1.48 -14.53
C GLY A 96 31.02 -1.15 -13.57
N ILE A 97 31.16 -0.10 -12.75
CA ILE A 97 30.09 0.44 -11.92
C ILE A 97 29.60 1.73 -12.57
N VAL A 98 28.27 1.88 -12.66
CA VAL A 98 27.63 3.07 -13.24
C VAL A 98 26.65 3.69 -12.26
N VAL A 99 26.39 4.99 -12.43
CA VAL A 99 25.39 5.71 -11.64
C VAL A 99 24.01 5.07 -11.84
N GLY A 100 23.27 4.92 -10.75
CA GLY A 100 21.93 4.34 -10.74
C GLY A 100 21.87 2.86 -10.34
N GLN A 101 22.99 2.13 -10.38
CA GLN A 101 23.03 0.72 -9.94
C GLN A 101 22.65 0.60 -8.46
N GLY A 102 21.89 -0.45 -8.15
CA GLY A 102 21.64 -0.85 -6.76
C GLY A 102 22.90 -1.39 -6.13
N ILE A 103 23.06 -1.18 -4.83
CA ILE A 103 24.19 -1.72 -4.06
C ILE A 103 23.67 -2.47 -2.84
N THR A 104 24.26 -3.63 -2.58
CA THR A 104 24.02 -4.43 -1.37
C THR A 104 25.34 -4.82 -0.71
N GLY A 105 25.27 -5.11 0.60
CA GLY A 105 26.40 -5.56 1.40
C GLY A 105 26.27 -5.12 2.85
N THR A 106 27.20 -5.57 3.69
CA THR A 106 27.19 -5.25 5.13
C THR A 106 27.24 -3.74 5.35
N GLY A 107 26.31 -3.23 6.17
CA GLY A 107 26.25 -1.80 6.50
C GLY A 107 25.61 -0.92 5.42
N ILE A 108 25.09 -1.51 4.33
CA ILE A 108 24.31 -0.79 3.31
C ILE A 108 22.81 -0.94 3.61
N PRO A 109 22.06 0.15 3.84
CA PRO A 109 20.62 0.07 4.00
C PRO A 109 19.92 -0.45 2.73
N GLU A 110 18.73 -1.01 2.89
CA GLU A 110 17.87 -1.38 1.76
C GLU A 110 17.59 -0.20 0.83
N ASN A 111 17.32 -0.50 -0.46
CA ASN A 111 17.03 0.50 -1.49
C ASN A 111 18.13 1.57 -1.64
N THR A 112 19.39 1.22 -1.38
CA THR A 112 20.54 2.09 -1.64
C THR A 112 21.04 1.91 -3.07
N HIS A 113 21.40 3.00 -3.72
CA HIS A 113 21.96 3.00 -5.08
C HIS A 113 23.13 3.97 -5.22
N VAL A 114 23.92 3.77 -6.27
CA VAL A 114 25.01 4.67 -6.69
C VAL A 114 24.39 5.99 -7.14
N GLN A 115 24.54 7.04 -6.35
CA GLN A 115 24.05 8.39 -6.68
C GLN A 115 25.05 9.13 -7.57
N ALA A 116 26.35 8.98 -7.29
CA ALA A 116 27.42 9.57 -8.09
C ALA A 116 28.71 8.77 -7.93
N ILE A 117 29.64 8.95 -8.88
CA ILE A 117 31.02 8.45 -8.80
C ILE A 117 31.94 9.68 -8.84
N PRO A 118 32.23 10.32 -7.69
CA PRO A 118 33.02 11.56 -7.67
C PRO A 118 34.47 11.36 -8.12
N THR A 119 35.06 10.23 -7.74
CA THR A 119 36.43 9.86 -8.13
C THR A 119 36.41 8.47 -8.73
N THR A 120 36.71 8.36 -10.03
CA THR A 120 36.91 7.06 -10.67
C THR A 120 38.17 6.38 -10.11
N GLY A 121 38.09 5.09 -9.84
CA GLY A 121 39.19 4.29 -9.30
C GLY A 121 39.40 3.00 -10.09
N THR A 122 40.65 2.61 -10.29
CA THR A 122 41.03 1.36 -11.00
C THR A 122 41.73 0.36 -10.09
N SER A 123 42.12 0.75 -8.87
CA SER A 123 42.82 -0.10 -7.90
C SER A 123 42.49 0.34 -6.46
N SER A 124 41.19 0.33 -6.12
CA SER A 124 40.70 0.69 -4.78
C SER A 124 41.07 2.11 -4.33
N ASP A 125 41.06 3.04 -5.28
CA ASP A 125 41.43 4.45 -5.14
C ASP A 125 40.26 5.41 -5.48
N GLY A 126 39.11 4.85 -5.85
CA GLY A 126 37.90 5.60 -6.20
C GLY A 126 36.97 5.85 -5.03
N THR A 127 35.98 6.71 -5.28
CA THR A 127 34.91 7.05 -4.34
C THR A 127 33.55 6.98 -5.03
N ILE A 128 32.53 6.57 -4.27
CA ILE A 128 31.14 6.51 -4.69
C ILE A 128 30.29 7.24 -3.66
N THR A 129 29.38 8.10 -4.12
CA THR A 129 28.32 8.66 -3.29
C THR A 129 27.09 7.75 -3.37
N LEU A 130 26.63 7.29 -2.22
CA LEU A 130 25.45 6.47 -2.03
C LEU A 130 24.19 7.34 -1.87
N SER A 131 23.04 6.81 -2.25
CA SER A 131 21.76 7.49 -2.03
C SER A 131 21.33 7.55 -0.57
N ASN A 132 21.82 6.63 0.26
CA ASN A 132 21.55 6.55 1.69
C ASN A 132 22.87 6.47 2.46
N ASN A 133 22.88 6.96 3.70
CA ASN A 133 24.04 6.82 4.57
C ASN A 133 24.22 5.36 4.98
N ALA A 134 25.46 4.86 5.00
CA ALA A 134 25.78 3.54 5.51
C ALA A 134 25.37 3.43 6.99
N SER A 135 24.78 2.30 7.38
CA SER A 135 24.35 2.03 8.76
C SER A 135 25.49 1.52 9.64
N GLY A 136 26.60 1.07 9.04
CA GLY A 136 27.77 0.56 9.74
C GLY A 136 29.08 0.94 9.07
N ALA A 137 30.16 0.91 9.85
CA ALA A 137 31.52 1.10 9.33
C ALA A 137 32.15 -0.25 8.96
N GLY A 138 32.98 -0.24 7.94
CA GLY A 138 33.67 -1.42 7.44
C GLY A 138 34.88 -1.03 6.60
N THR A 139 35.90 -1.88 6.60
CA THR A 139 37.13 -1.69 5.81
C THR A 139 37.34 -2.90 4.92
N GLY A 140 37.52 -2.69 3.62
CA GLY A 140 37.72 -3.76 2.63
C GLY A 140 36.52 -4.71 2.50
N THR A 141 35.33 -4.26 2.87
CA THR A 141 34.10 -5.06 2.77
C THR A 141 33.71 -5.24 1.31
N THR A 142 33.28 -6.45 0.94
CA THR A 142 32.81 -6.74 -0.41
C THR A 142 31.37 -6.28 -0.58
N PHE A 143 31.11 -5.53 -1.65
CA PHE A 143 29.79 -5.06 -2.05
C PHE A 143 29.41 -5.62 -3.41
N SER A 144 28.11 -5.79 -3.63
CA SER A 144 27.53 -6.21 -4.90
C SER A 144 26.79 -5.04 -5.53
N PHE A 145 27.10 -4.73 -6.78
CA PHE A 145 26.48 -3.69 -7.59
C PHE A 145 25.68 -4.35 -8.70
N GLY A 146 24.37 -4.20 -8.66
CA GLY A 146 23.46 -4.86 -9.60
C GLY A 146 22.41 -3.92 -10.16
N ALA A 147 21.63 -4.45 -11.10
CA ALA A 147 20.50 -3.76 -11.67
C ALA A 147 19.49 -3.35 -10.60
N ARG A 148 18.77 -2.24 -10.79
CA ARG A 148 17.62 -1.94 -9.92
C ARG A 148 16.36 -2.57 -10.49
N ILE A 149 15.69 -3.35 -9.66
CA ILE A 149 14.39 -3.93 -9.97
C ILE A 149 13.33 -2.97 -9.45
N PHE A 150 12.55 -2.41 -10.37
CA PHE A 150 11.39 -1.58 -10.08
C PHE A 150 10.13 -2.40 -10.26
N ILE A 151 9.30 -2.44 -9.23
CA ILE A 151 8.04 -3.17 -9.26
C ILE A 151 6.94 -2.17 -8.95
N VAL A 152 6.03 -1.98 -9.89
CA VAL A 152 4.82 -1.18 -9.70
C VAL A 152 3.65 -2.13 -9.56
N TYR A 153 3.00 -2.08 -8.40
CA TYR A 153 1.83 -2.88 -8.10
C TYR A 153 0.59 -2.23 -8.71
N LEU A 154 0.10 -2.84 -9.79
CA LEU A 154 -1.07 -2.40 -10.55
C LEU A 154 -2.37 -2.92 -9.92
N GLY A 155 -2.29 -4.08 -9.26
CA GLY A 155 -3.43 -4.79 -8.68
C GLY A 155 -3.68 -4.49 -7.21
N LYS A 156 -4.11 -3.27 -6.87
CA LYS A 156 -4.88 -2.99 -5.64
C LYS A 156 -5.59 -1.65 -5.76
N GLN A 157 -6.69 -1.63 -6.49
CA GLN A 157 -7.74 -0.72 -6.06
C GLN A 157 -8.25 -1.29 -4.74
N LEU A 158 -7.97 -0.60 -3.64
CA LEU A 158 -8.79 -0.77 -2.46
C LEU A 158 -10.18 -0.24 -2.83
N LEU A 159 -11.00 -1.08 -3.43
CA LEU A 159 -12.40 -1.05 -3.06
C LEU A 159 -12.34 -1.37 -1.56
N THR A 160 -12.57 -0.37 -0.71
CA THR A 160 -13.02 -0.65 0.64
C THR A 160 -14.52 -0.85 0.54
N PRO A 161 -15.07 -2.07 0.33
CA PRO A 161 -16.33 -2.35 0.97
C PRO A 161 -16.10 -2.14 2.47
N SER A 162 -16.97 -1.36 3.10
CA SER A 162 -17.01 -1.18 4.56
C SER A 162 -16.75 -2.52 5.26
N THR A 163 -15.74 -2.61 6.13
CA THR A 163 -15.35 -3.83 6.87
C THR A 163 -16.30 -4.16 8.03
N THR A 164 -17.51 -3.60 8.01
CA THR A 164 -18.61 -4.10 8.82
C THR A 164 -19.42 -5.02 7.92
N ASP A 165 -19.47 -6.30 8.27
CA ASP A 165 -20.14 -7.43 7.60
C ASP A 165 -21.68 -7.29 7.52
N ASP A 166 -22.15 -6.05 7.46
CA ASP A 166 -23.54 -5.68 7.69
C ASP A 166 -23.99 -4.62 6.64
N ALA A 167 -23.08 -3.88 5.99
CA ALA A 167 -23.42 -2.66 5.23
C ALA A 167 -23.37 -2.78 3.68
N THR A 168 -23.68 -3.93 3.09
CA THR A 168 -23.68 -4.08 1.61
C THR A 168 -25.06 -4.07 0.97
N VAL A 169 -26.14 -4.16 1.75
CA VAL A 169 -27.51 -4.01 1.25
C VAL A 169 -28.29 -2.99 2.10
N PRO A 170 -29.11 -2.12 1.50
CA PRO A 170 -30.05 -1.31 2.25
C PRO A 170 -30.96 -2.21 3.10
N LEU A 171 -30.97 -2.02 4.42
CA LEU A 171 -31.91 -2.70 5.30
C LEU A 171 -33.20 -1.87 5.36
N VAL A 172 -34.33 -2.54 5.13
CA VAL A 172 -35.66 -1.97 5.38
C VAL A 172 -36.23 -2.65 6.62
N GLU A 173 -36.62 -1.84 7.59
CA GLU A 173 -37.26 -2.32 8.81
C GLU A 173 -38.68 -1.74 8.90
N HIS A 174 -39.63 -2.57 9.28
CA HIS A 174 -41.04 -2.20 9.40
C HIS A 174 -41.46 -2.24 10.88
N PHE A 175 -42.13 -1.18 11.32
CA PHE A 175 -42.61 -1.04 12.69
C PHE A 175 -44.06 -0.55 12.69
N SER A 176 -44.92 -1.22 13.46
CA SER A 176 -46.31 -0.76 13.62
C SER A 176 -46.39 0.27 14.75
N GLY A 177 -46.92 1.46 14.43
CA GLY A 177 -47.38 2.41 15.44
C GLY A 177 -48.63 1.92 16.17
N ASN A 178 -48.88 2.47 17.36
CA ASN A 178 -50.05 2.18 18.19
C ASN A 178 -50.66 3.43 18.84
N ALA A 179 -50.29 4.62 18.36
CA ALA A 179 -50.65 5.93 18.91
C ALA A 179 -50.19 6.20 20.37
N SER A 180 -49.32 5.37 20.96
CA SER A 180 -48.80 5.56 22.32
C SER A 180 -47.27 5.40 22.45
N THR A 181 -46.67 4.48 21.71
CA THR A 181 -45.22 4.21 21.73
C THR A 181 -44.46 5.23 20.87
N THR A 182 -43.41 5.83 21.43
CA THR A 182 -42.53 6.78 20.73
C THR A 182 -41.12 6.23 20.46
N LEU A 183 -40.72 5.17 21.16
CA LEU A 183 -39.39 4.57 21.07
C LEU A 183 -39.44 3.26 20.28
N PHE A 184 -38.62 3.17 19.24
CA PHE A 184 -38.46 1.98 18.41
C PHE A 184 -36.99 1.58 18.37
N SER A 185 -36.71 0.29 18.51
CA SER A 185 -35.36 -0.27 18.44
C SER A 185 -35.12 -0.86 17.06
N LEU A 186 -34.08 -0.38 16.40
CA LEU A 186 -33.58 -0.89 15.13
C LEU A 186 -32.79 -2.17 15.36
N GLY A 187 -32.88 -3.11 14.43
CA GLY A 187 -32.07 -4.32 14.42
C GLY A 187 -30.58 -4.03 14.24
N ARG A 188 -30.24 -2.83 13.75
CA ARG A 188 -28.86 -2.38 13.54
C ARG A 188 -28.68 -0.94 14.01
N THR A 189 -27.53 -0.65 14.61
CA THR A 189 -27.15 0.71 15.00
C THR A 189 -26.70 1.49 13.75
N PRO A 190 -27.44 2.51 13.30
CA PRO A 190 -26.99 3.33 12.19
C PRO A 190 -25.81 4.21 12.64
N PRO A 191 -24.83 4.50 11.76
CA PRO A 191 -23.68 5.33 12.10
C PRO A 191 -24.06 6.74 12.59
N ASN A 192 -25.13 7.31 12.04
CA ASN A 192 -25.71 8.59 12.44
C ASN A 192 -27.09 8.76 11.81
N GLN A 193 -27.83 9.78 12.22
CA GLN A 193 -29.19 9.99 11.74
C GLN A 193 -29.29 10.33 10.25
N SER A 194 -28.25 10.93 9.65
CA SER A 194 -28.24 11.21 8.20
C SER A 194 -28.07 9.96 7.34
N SER A 195 -27.77 8.81 7.96
CA SER A 195 -27.62 7.52 7.28
C SER A 195 -28.93 6.72 7.13
N ILE A 196 -30.06 7.24 7.63
CA ILE A 196 -31.37 6.58 7.56
C ILE A 196 -32.42 7.49 6.92
N LEU A 197 -33.39 6.86 6.26
CA LEU A 197 -34.62 7.50 5.79
C LEU A 197 -35.79 6.88 6.55
N VAL A 198 -36.60 7.72 7.19
CA VAL A 198 -37.73 7.26 8.00
C VAL A 198 -39.02 7.72 7.34
N PHE A 199 -39.95 6.80 7.19
CA PHE A 199 -41.30 7.08 6.68
C PHE A 199 -42.32 6.62 7.72
N VAL A 200 -43.40 7.37 7.84
CA VAL A 200 -44.60 6.98 8.58
C VAL A 200 -45.75 7.16 7.62
N ASP A 201 -46.46 6.07 7.29
CA ASP A 201 -47.56 6.08 6.31
C ASP A 201 -47.16 6.73 4.97
N GLY A 202 -45.98 6.37 4.45
CA GLY A 202 -45.43 6.91 3.20
C GLY A 202 -44.93 8.37 3.26
N VAL A 203 -45.11 9.07 4.38
CA VAL A 203 -44.64 10.45 4.58
C VAL A 203 -43.24 10.46 5.19
N PHE A 204 -42.29 11.13 4.51
CA PHE A 204 -40.93 11.31 4.99
C PHE A 204 -40.87 12.07 6.32
N GLN A 205 -40.12 11.53 7.27
CA GLN A 205 -39.91 12.11 8.59
C GLN A 205 -38.54 12.78 8.65
N ARG A 206 -38.52 14.07 9.00
CA ARG A 206 -37.28 14.83 9.12
C ARG A 206 -36.69 14.63 10.52
N GLY A 207 -35.46 14.14 10.60
CA GLY A 207 -34.80 13.93 11.88
C GLY A 207 -34.28 15.21 12.55
N SER A 208 -33.38 15.02 13.52
CA SER A 208 -32.61 15.99 14.29
C SER A 208 -33.46 16.73 15.31
N GLY A 209 -34.40 16.01 15.93
CA GLY A 209 -35.32 16.55 16.92
C GLY A 209 -36.58 17.20 16.34
N ASN A 210 -36.77 17.18 15.02
CA ASN A 210 -38.00 17.66 14.40
C ASN A 210 -39.13 16.62 14.50
N ALA A 211 -39.02 15.50 13.78
CA ALA A 211 -39.96 14.38 13.85
C ALA A 211 -39.42 13.24 14.74
N TYR A 212 -38.10 13.05 14.76
CA TYR A 212 -37.46 12.04 15.60
C TYR A 212 -36.00 12.40 15.92
N THR A 213 -35.43 11.68 16.89
CA THR A 213 -34.00 11.63 17.21
C THR A 213 -33.49 10.19 17.13
N LEU A 214 -32.20 10.03 16.80
CA LEU A 214 -31.50 8.74 16.82
C LEU A 214 -30.43 8.74 17.92
N SER A 215 -30.43 7.70 18.76
CA SER A 215 -29.35 7.44 19.72
C SER A 215 -29.03 5.95 19.74
N GLY A 216 -27.82 5.58 19.32
CA GLY A 216 -27.47 4.17 19.08
C GLY A 216 -28.46 3.53 18.09
N ALA A 217 -29.00 2.37 18.45
CA ALA A 217 -30.04 1.67 17.69
C ALA A 217 -31.47 2.15 18.00
N SER A 218 -31.66 3.25 18.72
CA SER A 218 -32.98 3.70 19.17
C SER A 218 -33.45 4.94 18.42
N ILE A 219 -34.58 4.83 17.74
CA ILE A 219 -35.33 5.96 17.18
C ILE A 219 -36.38 6.40 18.18
N THR A 220 -36.39 7.68 18.54
CA THR A 220 -37.41 8.29 19.40
C THR A 220 -38.16 9.36 18.62
N PHE A 221 -39.46 9.15 18.40
CA PHE A 221 -40.34 10.13 17.77
C PHE A 221 -40.78 11.21 18.75
N THR A 222 -41.00 12.43 18.24
CA THR A 222 -41.53 13.56 19.03
C THR A 222 -43.03 13.40 19.33
N GLY A 223 -43.74 12.55 18.58
CA GLY A 223 -45.11 12.12 18.84
C GLY A 223 -45.33 10.66 18.41
N ALA A 224 -46.22 9.94 19.08
CA ALA A 224 -46.41 8.51 18.82
C ALA A 224 -47.05 8.28 17.43
N PRO A 225 -46.45 7.45 16.55
CA PRO A 225 -47.04 7.11 15.26
C PRO A 225 -48.43 6.45 15.42
N PRO A 226 -49.43 6.81 14.58
CA PRO A 226 -50.76 6.20 14.59
C PRO A 226 -50.76 4.68 14.34
N THR A 227 -51.90 4.01 14.54
CA THR A 227 -52.06 2.59 14.15
C THR A 227 -52.11 2.42 12.63
N GLY A 228 -51.54 1.32 12.12
CA GLY A 228 -51.65 0.96 10.69
C GLY A 228 -50.71 1.71 9.75
N THR A 229 -49.62 2.29 10.26
CA THR A 229 -48.68 3.15 9.51
C THR A 229 -47.52 2.40 8.82
N ASN A 230 -47.66 1.09 8.59
CA ASN A 230 -46.61 0.19 8.12
C ASN A 230 -46.59 0.03 6.60
#